data_AF-A0A7N9CTF8-F1
#
_entry.id   AF-A0A7N9CTF8-F1
#
_cell.length_a   1.000
_cell.length_b   1.000
_cell.length_c   1.000
_cell.angle_alpha   90.00
_cell.angle_beta   90.00
_cell.angle_gamma   90.00
#
_symmetry.space_group_name_H-M   'P 1'
#
loop_
_entity.id
_entity.type
_entity.pdbx_description
1 polymer ?
#
loop_
_entity_poly.entity_id
_entity_poly.type
_entity_poly.pdbx_seq_one_letter_code
_entity_poly.pdbx_strand_id
1 'polypeptide(L)'
;TLYNVKAEIFPPSGMEYCRTGSLCSLEVLITRLSDLLEVDKDEALTESDEHFSTKLMYEVVDNSSNWAVCGKSCGVISMPVAARATHRVHMEVMPLFAGYLPLPDVRLFKYLPHHSAHSSQLDADSWIENDSLSVDKHGDDQPDSSSLKSRGSVHSACSSEHKGLPMPRLQALPAGQVFNSSSGTQVLVIPSQDDHVLEVSVT
;
A
#
# COMPACT_ATOMS: atom_id res chain seq x y z
N THR A 1 -7.32 19.91 -2.09
CA THR A 1 -6.26 19.20 -1.36
C THR A 1 -6.68 18.92 0.06
N LEU A 2 -6.59 17.67 0.49
CA LEU A 2 -6.90 17.20 1.85
C LEU A 2 -5.63 16.96 2.69
N TYR A 3 -4.59 16.41 2.07
CA TYR A 3 -3.31 16.12 2.74
C TYR A 3 -2.15 16.84 2.07
N ASN A 4 -1.25 17.39 2.88
CA ASN A 4 0.09 17.77 2.48
C ASN A 4 1.09 16.70 2.93
N VAL A 5 1.96 16.28 2.02
CA VAL A 5 3.08 15.39 2.30
C VAL A 5 4.38 16.15 2.10
N LYS A 6 5.30 16.00 3.03
CA LYS A 6 6.65 16.56 2.95
C LYS A 6 7.64 15.48 3.35
N ALA A 7 8.60 15.19 2.49
CA ALA A 7 9.74 14.34 2.78
C ALA A 7 10.99 15.19 2.99
N GLU A 8 11.82 14.79 3.95
CA GLU A 8 13.15 15.36 4.20
C GLU A 8 14.13 14.22 4.50
N ILE A 9 15.32 14.30 3.90
CA ILE A 9 16.42 13.36 4.18
C ILE A 9 17.51 14.09 4.94
N PHE A 10 17.97 13.48 6.01
CA PHE A 10 19.03 13.97 6.86
C PHE A 10 20.25 13.07 6.78
N PRO A 11 21.46 13.65 6.74
CA PRO A 11 22.69 12.87 6.81
C PRO A 11 22.80 12.11 8.14
N PRO A 12 23.64 11.07 8.20
CA PRO A 12 23.97 10.41 9.45
C PRO A 12 24.45 11.40 10.52
N SER A 13 24.16 11.13 11.79
CA SER A 13 24.53 12.03 12.89
C SER A 13 26.04 12.35 12.88
N GLY A 14 26.36 13.65 12.94
CA GLY A 14 27.74 14.14 12.89
C GLY A 14 28.32 14.33 11.48
N MET A 15 27.54 14.06 10.42
CA MET A 15 27.93 14.32 9.04
C MET A 15 27.15 15.50 8.45
N GLU A 16 27.82 16.28 7.58
CA GLU A 16 27.19 17.42 6.89
C GLU A 16 26.37 16.98 5.67
N TYR A 17 26.78 15.90 5.00
CA TYR A 17 26.16 15.42 3.76
C TYR A 17 25.86 13.92 3.82
N CYS A 18 24.83 13.50 3.07
CA CYS A 18 24.62 12.08 2.78
C CYS A 18 25.78 11.57 1.92
N ARG A 19 26.15 10.31 2.15
CA ARG A 19 27.19 9.63 1.38
C ARG A 19 26.67 8.35 0.77
N THR A 20 27.12 8.03 -0.43
CA THR A 20 26.81 6.75 -1.08
C THR A 20 27.09 5.59 -0.12
N GLY A 21 26.15 4.67 0.03
CA GLY A 21 26.28 3.51 0.91
C GLY A 21 26.11 3.79 2.42
N SER A 22 25.85 5.03 2.84
CA SER A 22 25.60 5.37 4.25
C SER A 22 24.11 5.50 4.56
N LEU A 23 23.66 5.07 5.75
CA LEU A 23 22.25 5.17 6.18
C LEU A 23 21.87 6.61 6.54
N CYS A 24 21.09 7.27 5.68
CA CYS A 24 20.47 8.56 5.95
C CYS A 24 19.07 8.39 6.57
N SER A 25 18.64 9.37 7.36
CA SER A 25 17.30 9.38 7.96
C SER A 25 16.30 10.01 6.99
N LEU A 26 15.24 9.31 6.63
CA LEU A 26 14.09 9.85 5.91
C LEU A 26 12.95 10.17 6.89
N GLU A 27 12.53 11.42 6.91
CA GLU A 27 11.36 11.90 7.63
C GLU A 27 10.23 12.24 6.66
N VAL A 28 9.05 11.70 6.91
CA VAL A 28 7.85 12.00 6.13
C VAL A 28 6.81 12.62 7.06
N LEU A 29 6.44 13.86 6.78
CA LEU A 29 5.39 14.59 7.47
C LEU A 29 4.12 14.56 6.63
N ILE A 30 3.06 13.98 7.19
CA ILE A 30 1.73 13.93 6.58
C ILE A 30 0.85 14.87 7.39
N THR A 31 0.33 15.92 6.76
CA THR A 31 -0.50 16.93 7.42
C THR A 31 -1.87 16.99 6.79
N ARG A 32 -2.92 16.85 7.60
CA ARG A 32 -4.30 17.11 7.16
C ARG A 32 -4.52 18.62 7.05
N LEU A 33 -5.08 19.09 5.95
CA LEU A 33 -5.24 20.52 5.66
C LEU A 33 -6.63 21.06 6.02
N SER A 34 -7.65 20.21 6.09
CA SER A 34 -9.04 20.59 6.31
C SER A 34 -9.66 19.78 7.45
N ASP A 35 -10.59 20.38 8.18
CA ASP A 35 -11.40 19.68 9.16
C ASP A 35 -12.31 18.64 8.51
N LEU A 36 -12.91 17.77 9.33
CA LEU A 36 -13.95 16.88 8.86
C LEU A 36 -15.20 17.69 8.50
N LEU A 37 -15.67 17.57 7.26
CA LEU A 37 -17.00 18.03 6.89
C LEU A 37 -18.02 16.92 7.14
N GLU A 38 -19.25 17.26 7.49
CA GLU A 38 -20.32 16.26 7.71
C GLU A 38 -20.60 15.42 6.44
N VAL A 39 -20.29 15.94 5.25
CA VAL A 39 -20.37 15.21 3.97
C VAL A 39 -19.25 14.15 3.82
N ASP A 40 -18.12 14.34 4.52
CA ASP A 40 -16.96 13.43 4.50
C ASP A 40 -17.01 12.41 5.64
N LYS A 41 -18.12 12.33 6.36
CA LYS A 41 -18.35 11.40 7.47
C LYS A 41 -18.54 9.99 6.91
N ASP A 42 -17.42 9.36 6.59
CA ASP A 42 -17.34 8.01 6.07
C ASP A 42 -17.38 6.99 7.22
N GLU A 43 -17.90 5.79 6.95
CA GLU A 43 -17.89 4.66 7.89
C GLU A 43 -16.46 4.20 8.27
N ALA A 44 -15.44 4.64 7.53
CA ALA A 44 -14.03 4.43 7.86
C ALA A 44 -13.51 5.27 9.04
N LEU A 45 -14.33 6.17 9.59
CA LEU A 45 -14.00 6.96 10.77
C LEU A 45 -14.05 6.08 12.02
N THR A 46 -12.98 6.15 12.80
CA THR A 46 -12.97 5.58 14.16
C THR A 46 -13.27 6.70 15.15
N GLU A 47 -14.37 6.53 15.87
CA GLU A 47 -14.74 7.38 17.00
C GLU A 47 -14.09 6.80 18.26
N SER A 48 -13.28 7.61 18.92
CA SER A 48 -12.83 7.39 20.30
C SER A 48 -13.42 8.51 21.15
N ASP A 49 -13.64 8.28 22.45
CA ASP A 49 -14.45 9.09 23.38
C ASP A 49 -14.27 10.63 23.34
N GLU A 50 -13.26 11.18 22.65
CA GLU A 50 -13.12 12.62 22.41
C GLU A 50 -12.71 13.04 20.98
N HIS A 51 -12.35 12.12 20.07
CA HIS A 51 -11.81 12.50 18.75
C HIS A 51 -12.10 11.48 17.64
N PHE A 52 -12.41 12.00 16.44
CA PHE A 52 -12.51 11.22 15.21
C PHE A 52 -11.13 11.08 14.53
N SER A 53 -10.82 9.87 14.05
CA SER A 53 -9.62 9.63 13.25
C SER A 53 -9.91 8.73 12.04
N THR A 54 -9.15 8.93 10.96
CA THR A 54 -9.19 8.09 9.75
C THR A 54 -7.94 7.22 9.66
N LYS A 55 -8.09 5.95 9.29
CA LYS A 55 -6.94 5.09 8.96
C LYS A 55 -6.39 5.43 7.57
N LEU A 56 -5.13 5.83 7.51
CA LEU A 56 -4.42 6.19 6.29
C LEU A 56 -3.22 5.27 6.12
N MET A 57 -3.07 4.64 4.97
CA MET A 57 -1.86 3.90 4.64
C MET A 57 -0.89 4.81 3.88
N TYR A 58 0.36 4.82 4.29
CA TYR A 58 1.45 5.44 3.54
C TYR A 58 2.32 4.36 2.90
N GLU A 59 2.95 4.72 1.80
CA GLU A 59 3.94 3.89 1.12
C GLU A 59 5.01 4.81 0.50
N VAL A 60 6.27 4.49 0.77
CA VAL A 60 7.43 5.17 0.19
C VAL A 60 7.95 4.35 -0.97
N VAL A 61 8.09 4.99 -2.12
CA VAL A 61 8.44 4.36 -3.39
C VAL A 61 9.63 5.07 -4.01
N ASP A 62 10.68 4.32 -4.35
CA ASP A 62 11.74 4.81 -5.21
C ASP A 62 11.53 4.32 -6.65
N ASN A 63 11.03 5.22 -7.50
CA ASN A 63 10.81 4.92 -8.92
C ASN A 63 12.11 4.88 -9.75
N SER A 64 13.22 5.33 -9.16
CA SER A 64 14.46 5.62 -9.87
C SER A 64 15.65 4.74 -9.47
N SER A 65 15.47 3.85 -8.48
CA SER A 65 16.55 3.03 -7.91
C SER A 65 17.76 3.86 -7.43
N ASN A 66 17.51 5.08 -7.00
CA ASN A 66 18.50 5.99 -6.42
C ASN A 66 18.70 5.73 -4.92
N TRP A 67 17.71 5.15 -4.26
CA TRP A 67 17.65 4.92 -2.82
C TRP A 67 17.26 3.48 -2.50
N ALA A 68 18.00 2.84 -1.60
CA ALA A 68 17.50 1.68 -0.90
C ALA A 68 16.69 2.15 0.32
N VAL A 69 15.39 1.84 0.35
CA VAL A 69 14.55 2.08 1.55
C VAL A 69 14.80 0.95 2.53
N CYS A 70 15.38 1.29 3.68
CA CYS A 70 15.78 0.32 4.69
C CYS A 70 14.63 0.12 5.70
N GLY A 71 14.19 -1.13 5.85
CA GLY A 71 13.12 -1.50 6.79
C GLY A 71 11.72 -1.46 6.18
N LYS A 72 10.76 -0.85 6.88
CA LYS A 72 9.34 -0.83 6.49
C LYS A 72 9.05 0.39 5.61
N SER A 73 8.86 0.16 4.31
CA SER A 73 8.52 1.21 3.34
C SER A 73 7.04 1.63 3.37
N CYS A 74 6.17 0.89 4.05
CA CYS A 74 4.75 1.21 4.16
C CYS A 74 4.20 0.93 5.57
N GLY A 75 3.07 1.55 5.88
CA GLY A 75 2.41 1.39 7.18
C GLY A 75 1.07 2.10 7.26
N VAL A 76 0.31 1.83 8.32
CA VAL A 76 -0.99 2.45 8.58
C VAL A 76 -0.87 3.40 9.77
N ILE A 77 -1.42 4.59 9.61
CA ILE A 77 -1.48 5.63 10.65
C ILE A 77 -2.94 5.98 10.96
N SER A 78 -3.23 6.24 12.24
CA SER A 78 -4.49 6.86 12.65
C SER A 78 -4.32 8.36 12.57
N MET A 79 -4.90 8.98 11.54
CA MET A 79 -4.80 10.41 11.30
C MET A 79 -6.01 11.13 11.94
N PRO A 80 -5.80 12.04 12.91
CA PRO A 80 -6.88 12.87 13.44
C PRO A 80 -7.54 13.68 12.33
N VAL A 81 -8.85 13.88 12.42
CA VAL A 81 -9.60 14.63 11.40
C VAL A 81 -9.58 16.15 11.58
N ALA A 82 -8.81 16.65 12.54
CA ALA A 82 -8.62 18.09 12.76
C ALA A 82 -7.70 18.69 11.69
N ALA A 83 -8.02 19.91 11.24
CA ALA A 83 -7.14 20.69 10.39
C ALA A 83 -5.78 20.87 11.07
N ARG A 84 -4.71 20.81 10.27
CA ARG A 84 -3.30 20.90 10.71
C ARG A 84 -2.83 19.75 11.59
N ALA A 85 -3.61 18.70 11.78
CA ALA A 85 -3.10 17.47 12.39
C ALA A 85 -1.94 16.92 11.54
N THR A 86 -0.77 16.75 12.15
CA THR A 86 0.43 16.25 11.49
C THR A 86 0.88 14.95 12.13
N HIS A 87 1.16 13.96 11.28
CA HIS A 87 1.79 12.71 11.68
C HIS A 87 3.18 12.61 11.04
N ARG A 88 4.16 12.19 11.83
CA ARG A 88 5.55 12.05 11.40
C ARG A 88 5.91 10.57 11.32
N VAL A 89 6.36 10.15 10.16
CA VAL A 89 6.91 8.80 9.92
C VAL A 89 8.42 8.93 9.75
N HIS A 90 9.16 8.03 10.38
CA HIS A 90 10.61 7.98 10.31
C HIS A 90 11.06 6.61 9.78
N MET A 91 12.01 6.61 8.85
CA MET A 91 12.65 5.42 8.30
C MET A 91 14.07 5.74 7.84
N GLU A 92 14.82 4.71 7.47
CA GLU A 92 16.18 4.87 6.96
C GLU A 92 16.21 4.65 5.45
N VAL A 93 17.08 5.39 4.77
CA VAL A 93 17.35 5.23 3.34
C VAL A 93 18.85 5.26 3.09
N MET A 94 19.33 4.49 2.13
CA MET A 94 20.73 4.49 1.71
C MET A 94 20.82 4.96 0.26
N PRO A 95 21.57 6.04 -0.05
CA PRO A 95 21.76 6.45 -1.43
C PRO A 95 22.68 5.46 -2.15
N LEU A 96 22.26 5.06 -3.34
CA LEU A 96 22.97 4.10 -4.19
C LEU A 96 23.92 4.79 -5.17
N PHE A 97 23.73 6.07 -5.41
CA PHE A 97 24.56 6.90 -6.29
C PHE A 97 24.95 8.22 -5.62
N ALA A 98 26.02 8.85 -6.11
CA ALA A 98 26.38 10.21 -5.74
C ALA A 98 25.71 11.24 -6.67
N GLY A 99 25.67 12.50 -6.25
CA GLY A 99 25.06 13.61 -7.00
C GLY A 99 23.77 14.12 -6.37
N TYR A 100 22.95 14.80 -7.17
CA TYR A 100 21.66 15.33 -6.71
C TYR A 100 20.55 14.30 -6.92
N LEU A 101 20.25 13.53 -5.89
CA LEU A 101 19.23 12.49 -5.96
C LEU A 101 17.85 13.08 -5.64
N PRO A 102 16.82 12.83 -6.47
CA PRO A 102 15.46 13.21 -6.13
C PRO A 102 14.99 12.46 -4.88
N LEU A 103 14.13 13.08 -4.07
CA LEU A 103 13.52 12.38 -2.95
C LEU A 103 12.64 11.20 -3.42
N PRO A 104 12.54 10.11 -2.64
CA PRO A 104 11.58 9.05 -2.91
C PRO A 104 10.15 9.60 -2.84
N ASP A 105 9.25 9.03 -3.64
CA ASP A 105 7.84 9.43 -3.66
C ASP A 105 7.09 8.82 -2.47
N VAL A 106 6.03 9.49 -2.03
CA VAL A 106 5.20 9.04 -0.92
C VAL A 106 3.75 9.00 -1.35
N ARG A 107 3.20 7.79 -1.41
CA ARG A 107 1.80 7.53 -1.77
C ARG A 107 0.95 7.37 -0.52
N LEU A 108 -0.27 7.87 -0.61
CA LEU A 108 -1.26 7.79 0.45
C LEU A 108 -2.52 7.08 -0.04
N PHE A 109 -3.04 6.20 0.79
CA PHE A 109 -4.22 5.42 0.49
C PHE A 109 -5.18 5.42 1.68
N LYS A 110 -6.47 5.40 1.37
CA LYS A 110 -7.56 5.29 2.34
C LYS A 110 -8.04 3.84 2.41
N TYR A 111 -8.33 3.36 3.62
CA TYR A 111 -9.04 2.09 3.78
C TYR A 111 -10.53 2.29 3.57
N LEU A 112 -11.11 1.45 2.71
CA LEU A 112 -12.54 1.39 2.48
C LEU A 112 -13.19 0.29 3.33
N PRO A 113 -14.32 0.58 3.98
CA PRO A 113 -15.09 -0.41 4.73
C PRO A 113 -15.68 -1.51 3.84
N HIS A 114 -16.06 -2.62 4.48
CA HIS A 114 -16.51 -3.85 3.82
C HIS A 114 -17.80 -3.72 2.97
N HIS A 115 -18.67 -2.76 3.28
CA HIS A 115 -19.96 -2.60 2.60
C HIS A 115 -19.92 -1.58 1.44
N SER A 116 -18.81 -0.84 1.25
CA SER A 116 -18.70 0.14 0.16
C SER A 116 -18.66 -0.51 -1.23
N ALA A 117 -18.49 -1.84 -1.30
CA ALA A 117 -18.52 -2.60 -2.54
C ALA A 117 -19.94 -2.78 -3.12
N HIS A 118 -20.99 -2.52 -2.34
CA HIS A 118 -22.37 -2.76 -2.77
C HIS A 118 -23.02 -1.56 -3.47
N SER A 119 -22.43 -0.35 -3.45
CA SER A 119 -23.02 0.81 -4.12
C SER A 119 -22.88 0.79 -5.65
N SER A 120 -22.11 -0.16 -6.21
CA SER A 120 -21.96 -0.34 -7.67
C SER A 120 -22.58 -1.63 -8.21
N GLN A 121 -23.31 -2.38 -7.38
CA GLN A 121 -24.02 -3.61 -7.77
C GLN A 121 -25.54 -3.42 -7.53
N LEU A 122 -26.10 -2.36 -8.06
CA LEU A 122 -27.52 -2.35 -8.41
C LEU A 122 -27.56 -2.64 -9.91
N ASP A 123 -28.39 -3.61 -10.32
CA ASP A 123 -28.62 -4.08 -11.71
C ASP A 123 -27.82 -5.29 -12.22
N ALA A 124 -27.49 -6.27 -11.37
CA ALA A 124 -27.00 -7.58 -11.84
C ALA A 124 -27.80 -8.80 -11.36
N ASP A 125 -28.94 -8.59 -10.69
CA ASP A 125 -29.79 -9.68 -10.16
C ASP A 125 -31.07 -9.91 -11.00
N SER A 126 -30.99 -9.76 -12.33
CA SER A 126 -32.18 -9.91 -13.21
C SER A 126 -32.22 -11.17 -14.09
N TRP A 127 -31.27 -12.12 -14.04
CA TRP A 127 -31.20 -13.17 -15.07
C TRP A 127 -30.99 -14.60 -14.56
N ILE A 128 -31.76 -15.02 -13.56
CA ILE A 128 -31.97 -16.45 -13.35
C ILE A 128 -33.48 -16.72 -13.35
N GLU A 129 -34.09 -16.59 -14.53
CA GLU A 129 -35.37 -17.23 -14.79
C GLU A 129 -35.14 -18.75 -14.87
N ASN A 130 -35.80 -19.42 -13.94
CA ASN A 130 -36.14 -20.84 -13.93
C ASN A 130 -36.20 -21.48 -15.33
N ASP A 131 -35.43 -22.54 -15.53
CA ASP A 131 -35.78 -23.54 -16.55
C ASP A 131 -35.92 -24.91 -15.88
N SER A 132 -37.17 -25.24 -15.58
CA SER A 132 -37.60 -26.54 -15.07
C SER A 132 -37.92 -27.42 -16.26
N LEU A 133 -37.04 -28.35 -16.62
CA LEU A 133 -37.38 -29.41 -17.57
C LEU A 133 -37.01 -30.79 -17.01
N SER A 134 -38.06 -31.49 -16.59
CA SER A 134 -38.15 -32.91 -16.33
C SER A 134 -38.02 -33.72 -17.62
N VAL A 135 -37.20 -34.78 -17.63
CA VAL A 135 -37.38 -35.93 -18.53
C VAL A 135 -37.05 -37.23 -17.80
N ASP A 136 -38.02 -38.13 -17.86
CA ASP A 136 -38.11 -39.45 -17.21
C ASP A 136 -37.52 -40.56 -18.12
N LYS A 137 -36.96 -41.61 -17.49
CA LYS A 137 -36.83 -43.03 -17.90
C LYS A 137 -36.27 -43.50 -19.27
N HIS A 138 -35.29 -44.42 -19.21
CA HIS A 138 -35.41 -45.90 -19.42
C HIS A 138 -34.16 -46.54 -20.10
N GLY A 139 -33.73 -47.73 -19.63
CA GLY A 139 -33.30 -48.84 -20.49
C GLY A 139 -31.80 -49.21 -20.60
N ASP A 140 -31.41 -50.27 -19.85
CA ASP A 140 -30.53 -51.42 -20.14
C ASP A 140 -29.05 -51.37 -20.64
N ASP A 141 -28.28 -52.27 -19.99
CA ASP A 141 -27.14 -53.14 -20.39
C ASP A 141 -25.73 -52.62 -20.81
N GLN A 142 -24.76 -52.81 -19.88
CA GLN A 142 -23.46 -53.57 -19.95
C GLN A 142 -22.40 -53.31 -21.08
N PRO A 143 -21.10 -53.68 -20.91
CA PRO A 143 -20.02 -53.12 -20.09
C PRO A 143 -18.80 -52.63 -20.94
N ASP A 144 -17.69 -52.34 -20.24
CA ASP A 144 -16.31 -52.21 -20.73
C ASP A 144 -15.83 -50.81 -21.10
N SER A 145 -15.12 -50.17 -20.18
CA SER A 145 -13.77 -49.67 -20.47
C SER A 145 -13.05 -49.23 -19.20
N SER A 146 -11.83 -49.71 -19.08
CA SER A 146 -10.84 -49.47 -18.04
C SER A 146 -10.50 -48.00 -17.82
N SER A 147 -10.50 -47.53 -16.57
CA SER A 147 -9.45 -46.61 -16.08
C SER A 147 -9.37 -46.58 -14.56
N LEU A 148 -8.24 -47.11 -14.07
CA LEU A 148 -7.46 -46.71 -12.90
C LEU A 148 -8.22 -46.14 -11.68
N LYS A 149 -8.34 -46.99 -10.67
CA LYS A 149 -8.64 -46.63 -9.28
C LYS A 149 -7.55 -45.70 -8.71
N SER A 150 -7.81 -44.39 -8.68
CA SER A 150 -7.14 -43.50 -7.72
C SER A 150 -7.78 -43.69 -6.36
N ARG A 151 -7.00 -44.27 -5.45
CA ARG A 151 -7.33 -44.52 -4.04
C ARG A 151 -7.73 -43.21 -3.37
N GLY A 152 -8.90 -43.23 -2.73
CA GLY A 152 -9.44 -42.12 -1.97
C GLY A 152 -8.55 -41.66 -0.83
N SER A 153 -8.54 -40.35 -0.61
CA SER A 153 -8.29 -39.77 0.70
C SER A 153 -9.64 -39.35 1.27
N VAL A 154 -10.10 -40.18 2.20
CA VAL A 154 -11.13 -39.96 3.21
C VAL A 154 -11.19 -38.51 3.72
N HIS A 155 -12.36 -37.91 3.52
CA HIS A 155 -13.06 -36.90 4.31
C HIS A 155 -12.24 -36.15 5.39
N SER A 156 -12.02 -34.86 5.18
CA SER A 156 -11.97 -33.89 6.29
C SER A 156 -13.23 -33.04 6.20
N ALA A 157 -14.34 -33.58 6.69
CA ALA A 157 -15.59 -32.86 6.88
C ALA A 157 -15.50 -32.06 8.19
N CYS A 158 -14.80 -30.94 8.14
CA CYS A 158 -14.99 -29.84 9.08
C CYS A 158 -14.58 -28.54 8.37
N SER A 159 -15.29 -28.20 7.31
CA SER A 159 -15.36 -26.81 6.86
C SER A 159 -16.63 -26.24 7.45
N SER A 160 -16.57 -25.81 8.72
CA SER A 160 -17.41 -24.71 9.15
C SER A 160 -17.26 -23.62 8.10
N GLU A 161 -18.36 -23.22 7.48
CA GLU A 161 -18.42 -22.10 6.57
C GLU A 161 -18.05 -20.83 7.33
N HIS A 162 -16.75 -20.62 7.55
CA HIS A 162 -16.23 -19.30 7.81
C HIS A 162 -16.43 -18.56 6.50
N LYS A 163 -17.61 -17.96 6.32
CA LYS A 163 -17.74 -16.72 5.53
C LYS A 163 -16.79 -15.73 6.21
N GLY A 164 -15.51 -15.83 5.87
CA GLY A 164 -14.51 -14.86 6.26
C GLY A 164 -15.05 -13.51 5.83
N LEU A 165 -15.05 -12.56 6.76
CA LEU A 165 -15.45 -11.20 6.42
C LEU A 165 -14.60 -10.76 5.22
N PRO A 166 -15.21 -10.14 4.18
CA PRO A 166 -14.48 -9.75 2.99
C PRO A 166 -13.30 -8.88 3.39
N MET A 167 -12.13 -8.97 2.75
CA MET A 167 -10.98 -8.17 3.19
C MET A 167 -11.22 -6.66 2.97
N PRO A 168 -10.77 -5.76 3.87
CA PRO A 168 -10.85 -4.33 3.64
C PRO A 168 -10.09 -3.94 2.36
N ARG A 169 -10.64 -3.02 1.57
CA ARG A 169 -10.01 -2.57 0.33
C ARG A 169 -9.18 -1.32 0.57
N LEU A 170 -8.08 -1.21 -0.16
CA LEU A 170 -7.23 -0.03 -0.16
C LEU A 170 -7.51 0.81 -1.41
N GLN A 171 -7.79 2.09 -1.24
CA GLN A 171 -8.07 3.01 -2.34
C GLN A 171 -7.04 4.15 -2.36
N ALA A 172 -6.42 4.41 -3.51
CA ALA A 172 -5.57 5.57 -3.70
C ALA A 172 -6.40 6.86 -3.57
N LEU A 173 -5.84 7.88 -2.94
CA LEU A 173 -6.53 9.17 -2.85
C LEU A 173 -6.66 9.80 -4.25
N PRO A 174 -7.83 10.34 -4.62
CA PRO A 174 -8.03 11.01 -5.90
C PRO A 174 -7.03 12.15 -6.17
N ALA A 175 -6.77 12.41 -7.45
CA ALA A 175 -5.93 13.53 -7.87
C ALA A 175 -6.42 14.85 -7.24
N GLY A 176 -5.48 15.65 -6.73
CA GLY A 176 -5.79 16.91 -6.05
C GLY A 176 -6.19 16.77 -4.58
N GLN A 177 -6.31 15.56 -4.02
CA GLN A 177 -6.47 15.37 -2.57
C GLN A 177 -5.13 15.29 -1.83
N VAL A 178 -4.05 14.89 -2.49
CA VAL A 178 -2.71 14.88 -1.91
C VAL A 178 -1.83 15.88 -2.63
N PHE A 179 -1.14 16.73 -1.88
CA PHE A 179 -0.12 17.62 -2.38
C PHE A 179 1.24 17.21 -1.80
N ASN A 180 2.22 16.95 -2.66
CA ASN A 180 3.59 16.67 -2.25
C ASN A 180 4.40 17.97 -2.31
N SER A 181 4.61 18.60 -1.15
CA SER A 181 5.36 19.85 -1.02
C SER A 181 6.87 19.70 -1.26
N SER A 182 7.38 18.48 -1.22
CA SER A 182 8.76 18.15 -1.51
C SER A 182 8.98 17.67 -2.95
N SER A 183 7.94 17.74 -3.80
CA SER A 183 8.07 17.40 -5.21
C SER A 183 9.13 18.25 -5.92
N GLY A 184 9.99 17.62 -6.69
CA GLY A 184 11.10 18.29 -7.40
C GLY A 184 12.29 18.68 -6.53
N THR A 185 12.29 18.36 -5.23
CA THR A 185 13.46 18.57 -4.38
C THR A 185 14.48 17.45 -4.53
N GLN A 186 15.76 17.79 -4.33
CA GLN A 186 16.88 16.86 -4.46
C GLN A 186 17.83 16.99 -3.27
N VAL A 187 18.55 15.91 -2.97
CA VAL A 187 19.54 15.82 -1.89
C VAL A 187 20.90 15.62 -2.51
N LEU A 188 21.88 16.43 -2.10
CA LEU A 188 23.28 16.24 -2.49
C LEU A 188 23.86 15.04 -1.73
N VAL A 189 24.34 14.06 -2.49
CA VAL A 189 25.04 12.86 -1.99
C VAL A 189 26.48 12.88 -2.47
N ILE A 190 27.41 12.72 -1.54
CA ILE A 190 28.85 12.68 -1.81
C ILE A 190 29.28 11.22 -2.05
N PRO A 191 30.20 10.94 -2.98
CA PRO A 191 30.77 9.60 -3.13
C PRO A 191 31.34 9.04 -1.81
N SER A 192 31.28 7.73 -1.64
CA SER A 192 32.08 7.03 -0.63
C SER A 192 33.57 7.23 -0.95
N GLN A 193 34.42 7.28 0.08
CA GLN A 193 35.85 7.54 -0.08
C GLN A 193 36.62 6.46 -0.88
N ASP A 194 36.01 5.31 -1.15
CA ASP A 194 36.56 4.26 -2.02
C ASP A 194 36.28 4.58 -3.49
N ASP A 195 37.00 5.57 -4.02
CA ASP A 195 37.33 5.58 -5.44
C ASP A 195 38.55 4.66 -5.60
N HIS A 196 38.36 3.56 -6.33
CA HIS A 196 39.46 2.77 -6.84
C HIS A 196 40.36 3.70 -7.65
N VAL A 197 41.49 4.11 -7.09
CA VAL A 197 42.60 4.65 -7.88
C VAL A 197 42.96 3.56 -8.87
N LEU A 198 42.54 3.72 -10.13
CA LEU A 198 43.15 3.01 -11.24
C LEU A 198 44.57 3.56 -11.33
N GLU A 199 45.51 2.96 -10.62
CA GLU A 199 46.94 3.15 -10.88
C GLU A 199 47.20 2.66 -12.31
N VAL A 200 47.18 3.59 -13.26
CA VAL A 200 47.68 3.34 -14.61
C VAL A 200 49.20 3.38 -14.50
N SER A 201 49.81 2.23 -14.24
CA SER A 201 51.25 2.08 -14.41
C SER A 201 51.57 2.21 -15.90
N VAL A 202 52.12 3.36 -16.30
CA VAL A 202 52.70 3.57 -17.63
C VAL A 202 54.00 2.77 -17.69
N THR A 203 53.99 1.66 -18.42
CA THR A 203 55.19 0.93 -18.87
C THR A 203 55.69 1.45 -20.19
#